data_AF-A0A535KYA6-F1
#
_entry.id   AF-A0A535KYA6-F1
#
_cell.length_a   1.000
_cell.length_b   1.000
_cell.length_c   1.000
_cell.angle_alpha   90.00
_cell.angle_beta   90.00
_cell.angle_gamma   90.00
#
_symmetry.space_group_name_H-M   'P 1'
#
loop_
_entity.id
_entity.type
_entity.pdbx_description
1 polymer ?
#
loop_
_entity_poly.entity_id
_entity_poly.type
_entity_poly.pdbx_seq_one_letter_code
_entity_poly.pdbx_strand_id
1 'polypeptide(L)'
;MALPSALHVVEHNAVVFRRLWRGNIMVSFFTPLFFLAAMGIGLGSLVNRSSGGVNGVPYLDYLAPGLMAAAAMQTAAVEAMYPILNRIMWDRIYDAMLATPVAVRDLVFGEVAWFAVRMVIVTAAF
;
A
#
# COMPACT_ATOMS: atom_id res chain seq x y z
N MET A 1 -29.33 -2.52 -10.15
CA MET A 1 -28.29 -2.81 -11.16
C MET A 1 -27.27 -1.69 -11.08
N ALA A 2 -26.20 -1.88 -10.30
CA ALA A 2 -25.34 -0.83 -9.72
C ALA A 2 -23.88 -0.80 -10.25
N LEU A 3 -23.56 -1.73 -11.15
CA LEU A 3 -22.19 -2.07 -11.49
C LEU A 3 -21.50 -1.22 -12.58
N PRO A 4 -22.19 -0.61 -13.57
CA PRO A 4 -21.50 0.10 -14.66
C PRO A 4 -20.76 1.35 -14.18
N SER A 5 -21.42 2.17 -13.35
CA SER A 5 -20.91 3.43 -12.82
C SER A 5 -19.72 3.23 -11.88
N ALA A 6 -19.75 2.20 -11.02
CA ALA A 6 -18.64 1.86 -10.13
C ALA A 6 -17.38 1.44 -10.92
N LEU A 7 -17.58 0.74 -12.05
CA LEU A 7 -16.49 0.33 -12.94
C LEU A 7 -15.78 1.53 -13.57
N HIS A 8 -16.51 2.59 -13.93
CA HIS A 8 -15.89 3.82 -14.47
C HIS A 8 -15.01 4.53 -13.44
N VAL A 9 -15.36 4.47 -12.15
CA VAL A 9 -14.52 5.02 -11.07
C VAL A 9 -13.23 4.20 -10.93
N VAL A 10 -13.33 2.87 -11.00
CA VAL A 10 -12.16 1.98 -11.00
C VAL A 10 -11.27 2.24 -12.21
N GLU A 11 -11.85 2.40 -13.41
CA GLU A 11 -11.12 2.69 -14.65
C GLU A 11 -10.39 4.03 -14.56
N HIS A 12 -11.07 5.09 -14.09
CA HIS A 12 -10.45 6.38 -13.86
C HIS A 12 -9.23 6.25 -12.96
N ASN A 13 -9.37 5.54 -11.84
CA ASN A 13 -8.28 5.31 -10.90
C ASN A 13 -7.13 4.50 -11.51
N ALA A 14 -7.43 3.49 -12.32
CA ALA A 14 -6.44 2.68 -13.03
C ALA A 14 -5.59 3.51 -14.01
N VAL A 15 -6.23 4.41 -14.76
CA VAL A 15 -5.53 5.30 -15.70
C VAL A 15 -4.60 6.26 -14.96
N VAL A 16 -5.07 6.84 -13.85
CA VAL A 16 -4.24 7.72 -13.00
C VAL A 16 -3.05 6.95 -12.42
N PHE A 17 -3.29 5.75 -11.89
CA PHE A 17 -2.24 4.90 -11.34
C PHE A 17 -1.19 4.51 -12.38
N ARG A 18 -1.58 4.23 -13.63
CA ARG A 18 -0.64 3.92 -14.72
C ARG A 18 0.38 5.03 -14.97
N ARG A 19 0.09 6.28 -14.58
CA ARG A 19 1.04 7.40 -14.67
C ARG A 19 1.94 7.49 -13.43
N LEU A 20 1.43 7.10 -12.27
CA LEU A 20 2.08 7.27 -10.96
C LEU A 20 2.77 6.00 -10.43
N TRP A 21 2.58 4.85 -11.08
CA TRP A 21 2.99 3.54 -10.56
C TRP A 21 4.49 3.42 -10.31
N ARG A 22 5.32 3.99 -11.20
CA ARG A 22 6.79 3.90 -11.11
C ARG A 22 7.34 4.57 -9.86
N GLY A 23 6.81 5.74 -9.49
CA GLY A 23 7.25 6.47 -8.31
C GLY A 23 6.79 5.82 -7.00
N ASN A 24 5.53 5.40 -6.94
CA ASN A 24 4.95 4.86 -5.72
C ASN A 24 5.55 3.50 -5.33
N ILE A 25 5.66 2.56 -6.28
CA ILE A 25 6.14 1.20 -5.98
C ILE A 25 7.61 1.20 -5.59
N MET A 26 8.44 2.01 -6.26
CA MET A 26 9.87 2.10 -5.97
C MET A 26 10.11 2.54 -4.52
N VAL A 27 9.48 3.63 -4.08
CA VAL A 27 9.69 4.15 -2.73
C VAL A 27 9.20 3.14 -1.67
N SER A 28 8.00 2.58 -1.83
CA SER A 28 7.45 1.61 -0.88
C SER A 28 8.23 0.30 -0.77
N PHE A 29 8.96 -0.12 -1.83
CA PHE A 29 9.81 -1.32 -1.80
C PHE A 29 11.21 -1.05 -1.23
N PHE A 30 11.81 0.09 -1.55
CA PHE A 30 13.16 0.41 -1.09
C PHE A 30 13.22 0.74 0.40
N THR A 31 12.20 1.38 0.98
CA THR A 31 12.21 1.72 2.41
C THR A 31 12.32 0.48 3.32
N PRO A 32 11.49 -0.57 3.18
CA PRO A 32 11.65 -1.80 3.94
C PRO A 32 12.96 -2.51 3.66
N LEU A 33 13.41 -2.57 2.40
CA LEU A 33 14.67 -3.23 2.03
C LEU A 33 15.87 -2.57 2.71
N PHE A 34 15.95 -1.24 2.68
CA PHE A 34 17.01 -0.50 3.36
C PHE A 34 16.92 -0.63 4.87
N PHE A 35 15.72 -0.69 5.44
CA PHE A 35 15.55 -0.95 6.87
C PHE A 35 16.07 -2.35 7.25
N LEU A 36 15.74 -3.37 6.47
CA LEU A 36 16.21 -4.75 6.67
C LEU A 36 17.73 -4.85 6.50
N ALA A 37 18.31 -4.17 5.51
CA ALA A 37 19.75 -4.07 5.34
C ALA A 37 20.43 -3.37 6.52
N ALA A 38 19.89 -2.25 6.99
CA ALA A 38 20.41 -1.53 8.16
C ALA A 38 20.32 -2.36 9.44
N MET A 39 19.20 -3.07 9.66
CA MET A 39 19.02 -3.98 10.80
C MET A 39 19.90 -5.23 10.70
N GLY A 40 20.08 -5.79 9.51
CA GLY A 40 20.96 -6.93 9.28
C GLY A 40 22.43 -6.57 9.52
N ILE A 41 22.88 -5.41 9.05
CA ILE A 41 24.25 -4.92 9.26
C ILE A 41 24.46 -4.51 10.73
N GLY A 42 23.50 -3.80 11.33
CA GLY A 42 23.58 -3.32 12.72
C GLY A 42 23.39 -4.44 13.74
N LEU A 43 22.15 -4.94 13.87
CA LEU A 43 21.78 -5.94 14.87
C LEU A 43 22.24 -7.37 14.55
N GLY A 44 22.43 -7.73 13.28
CA GLY A 44 22.94 -9.06 12.92
C GLY A 44 24.33 -9.36 13.47
N SER A 45 25.14 -8.32 13.70
CA SER A 45 26.44 -8.45 14.37
C SER A 45 26.32 -8.77 15.87
N LEU A 46 25.26 -8.29 16.52
CA LEU A 46 24.96 -8.45 17.95
C LEU A 46 24.21 -9.78 18.22
N VAL A 47 23.29 -10.17 17.34
CA VAL A 47 22.49 -11.39 17.43
C VAL A 47 23.02 -12.42 16.43
N ASN A 48 24.20 -12.94 16.71
CA ASN A 48 24.89 -13.93 15.87
C ASN A 48 24.52 -15.38 16.27
N ARG A 49 24.96 -16.39 15.48
CA ARG A 49 24.69 -17.83 15.75
C ARG A 49 25.05 -18.29 17.17
N SER A 50 25.98 -17.59 17.84
CA SER A 50 26.39 -17.83 19.23
C SER A 50 25.32 -17.45 20.28
N SER A 51 24.32 -16.65 19.92
CA SER A 51 23.22 -16.25 20.82
C SER A 51 22.05 -17.25 20.86
N GLY A 52 22.06 -18.28 20.00
CA GLY A 52 20.97 -19.26 19.89
C GLY A 52 19.72 -18.78 19.14
N GLY A 53 19.74 -17.55 18.60
CA GLY A 53 18.60 -16.96 17.89
C GLY A 53 17.40 -16.72 18.82
N VAL A 54 16.19 -16.70 18.25
CA VAL A 54 14.94 -16.61 19.03
C VAL A 54 14.35 -18.00 19.15
N ASN A 55 14.46 -18.63 20.32
CA ASN A 55 14.02 -20.02 20.53
C ASN A 55 14.59 -21.03 19.50
N GLY A 56 15.84 -20.84 19.06
CA GLY A 56 16.48 -21.70 18.05
C GLY A 56 16.21 -21.29 16.59
N VAL A 57 15.36 -20.28 16.33
CA VAL A 57 15.13 -19.72 14.99
C VAL A 57 16.14 -18.61 14.71
N PRO A 58 16.78 -18.57 13.52
CA PRO A 58 17.63 -17.46 13.13
C PRO A 58 16.89 -16.12 13.26
N TYR A 59 17.55 -15.11 13.84
CA TYR A 59 16.95 -13.81 14.12
C TYR A 59 16.31 -13.15 12.88
N LEU A 60 16.97 -13.28 11.73
CA LEU A 60 16.47 -12.74 10.46
C LEU A 60 15.17 -13.43 10.02
N ASP A 61 15.07 -14.76 10.16
CA ASP A 61 13.88 -15.52 9.78
C ASP A 61 12.68 -15.23 10.70
N TYR A 62 12.95 -14.85 11.96
CA TYR A 62 11.94 -14.39 12.90
C TYR A 62 11.49 -12.94 12.60
N LEU A 63 12.44 -12.05 12.32
CA LEU A 63 12.18 -10.63 12.12
C LEU A 63 11.55 -10.30 10.76
N ALA A 64 12.04 -10.92 9.69
CA ALA A 64 11.65 -10.62 8.31
C ALA A 64 10.12 -10.66 8.08
N PRO A 65 9.36 -11.71 8.48
CA PRO A 65 7.92 -11.74 8.26
C PRO A 65 7.17 -10.69 9.08
N GLY A 66 7.61 -10.42 10.32
CA GLY A 66 7.00 -9.38 11.17
C GLY A 66 7.20 -7.98 10.60
N LEU A 67 8.41 -7.71 10.10
CA LEU A 67 8.73 -6.44 9.45
C LEU A 67 7.97 -6.26 8.13
N MET A 68 7.86 -7.33 7.32
CA MET A 68 7.08 -7.33 6.09
C MET A 68 5.61 -7.01 6.37
N ALA A 69 5.00 -7.66 7.37
CA ALA A 69 3.63 -7.39 7.78
C ALA A 69 3.45 -5.94 8.25
N ALA A 70 4.35 -5.43 9.11
CA ALA A 70 4.30 -4.07 9.61
C ALA A 70 4.43 -3.02 8.49
N ALA A 71 5.35 -3.23 7.55
CA ALA A 71 5.56 -2.35 6.40
C ALA A 71 4.36 -2.35 5.44
N ALA A 72 3.77 -3.52 5.19
CA ALA A 72 2.54 -3.65 4.41
C ALA A 72 1.37 -2.91 5.07
N MET A 73 1.18 -3.08 6.39
CA MET A 73 0.14 -2.37 7.16
C MET A 73 0.34 -0.85 7.15
N GLN A 74 1.57 -0.38 7.36
CA GLN A 74 1.86 1.06 7.35
C GLN A 74 1.59 1.66 5.97
N THR A 75 2.01 0.98 4.91
CA THR A 75 1.75 1.42 3.53
C THR A 75 0.25 1.44 3.23
N ALA A 76 -0.50 0.41 3.67
CA ALA A 76 -1.95 0.36 3.56
C ALA A 76 -2.64 1.58 4.18
N ALA A 77 -2.22 1.94 5.40
CA ALA A 77 -2.81 3.04 6.15
C ALA A 77 -2.58 4.38 5.46
N VAL A 78 -1.35 4.63 4.99
CA VAL A 78 -0.99 5.86 4.27
C VAL A 78 -1.79 5.96 2.97
N GLU A 79 -1.88 4.88 2.21
CA GLU A 79 -2.58 4.83 0.92
C GLU A 79 -4.11 4.88 1.04
N ALA A 80 -4.66 4.44 2.16
CA ALA A 80 -6.08 4.61 2.47
C ALA A 80 -6.41 6.06 2.87
N MET A 81 -5.48 6.76 3.52
CA MET A 81 -5.74 8.06 4.10
C MET A 81 -5.47 9.22 3.14
N TYR A 82 -4.23 9.33 2.66
CA TYR A 82 -3.80 10.56 1.96
C TYR A 82 -4.41 10.74 0.57
N PRO A 83 -4.52 9.72 -0.30
CA PRO A 83 -5.15 9.86 -1.61
C PRO A 83 -6.62 10.28 -1.50
N ILE A 84 -7.36 9.70 -0.55
CA ILE A 84 -8.77 10.04 -0.30
C ILE A 84 -8.87 11.47 0.21
N LEU A 85 -8.07 11.84 1.21
CA LEU A 85 -8.04 13.20 1.74
C LEU A 85 -7.70 14.21 0.64
N ASN A 86 -6.74 13.89 -0.23
CA ASN A 86 -6.32 14.76 -1.32
C ASN A 86 -7.44 15.00 -2.35
N ARG A 87 -8.20 13.96 -2.68
CA ARG A 87 -9.37 14.05 -3.57
C ARG A 87 -10.53 14.85 -2.98
N ILE A 88 -10.61 14.95 -1.65
CA ILE A 88 -11.60 15.75 -0.93
C ILE A 88 -11.14 17.20 -0.78
N MET A 89 -9.95 17.43 -0.24
CA MET A 89 -9.50 18.73 0.26
C MET A 89 -8.83 19.60 -0.81
N TRP A 90 -7.95 19.01 -1.63
CA TRP A 90 -7.05 19.79 -2.49
C TRP A 90 -7.46 19.69 -3.97
N ASP A 91 -7.50 18.47 -4.51
CA ASP A 91 -7.79 18.26 -5.93
C ASP A 91 -9.31 18.34 -6.24
N ARG A 92 -10.15 18.19 -5.20
CA ARG A 92 -11.63 18.22 -5.30
C ARG A 92 -12.19 17.30 -6.39
N ILE A 93 -11.54 16.16 -6.62
CA ILE A 93 -11.92 15.20 -7.66
C ILE A 93 -13.31 14.61 -7.38
N TYR A 94 -13.68 14.40 -6.11
CA TYR A 94 -15.01 13.89 -5.78
C TYR A 94 -16.12 14.90 -6.09
N ASP A 95 -15.87 16.21 -5.93
CA ASP A 95 -16.82 17.25 -6.34
C ASP A 95 -17.05 17.18 -7.87
N ALA A 96 -15.98 16.99 -8.65
CA ALA A 96 -16.07 16.83 -10.10
C ALA A 96 -16.79 15.53 -10.51
N MET A 97 -16.54 14.42 -9.83
CA MET A 97 -17.23 13.14 -10.09
C MET A 97 -18.72 13.22 -9.77
N LEU A 98 -19.09 13.86 -8.66
CA LEU A 98 -20.49 14.03 -8.24
C LEU A 98 -21.27 15.03 -9.12
N ALA A 99 -20.58 15.86 -9.91
CA ALA A 99 -21.21 16.68 -10.95
C ALA A 99 -21.64 15.86 -12.19
N THR A 100 -21.21 14.61 -12.31
CA THR A 100 -21.64 13.65 -13.33
C THR A 100 -22.77 12.75 -12.80
N PRO A 101 -23.50 11.97 -13.63
CA PRO A 101 -24.61 11.14 -13.15
C PRO A 101 -24.18 9.89 -12.34
N VAL A 102 -23.05 9.95 -11.63
CA VAL A 102 -22.53 8.90 -10.75
C VAL A 102 -23.17 9.03 -9.36
N ALA A 103 -23.81 7.96 -8.88
CA ALA A 103 -24.34 7.94 -7.52
C ALA A 103 -23.21 7.80 -6.49
N VAL A 104 -23.37 8.43 -5.31
CA VAL A 104 -22.41 8.35 -4.19
C VAL A 104 -22.08 6.90 -3.82
N ARG A 105 -23.09 6.02 -3.81
CA ARG A 105 -22.91 4.59 -3.52
C ARG A 105 -21.91 3.94 -4.47
N ASP A 106 -22.02 4.24 -5.76
CA ASP A 106 -21.18 3.63 -6.79
C ASP A 106 -19.76 4.19 -6.76
N LEU A 107 -19.61 5.47 -6.40
CA LEU A 107 -18.31 6.10 -6.13
C LEU A 107 -17.58 5.42 -4.97
N VAL A 108 -18.27 5.20 -3.84
CA VAL A 108 -17.69 4.51 -2.68
C VAL A 108 -17.31 3.07 -3.02
N PHE A 109 -18.18 2.32 -3.70
CA PHE A 109 -17.84 0.95 -4.12
C PHE A 109 -16.67 0.91 -5.10
N GLY A 110 -16.60 1.83 -6.06
CA GLY A 110 -15.49 1.93 -7.01
C GLY A 110 -14.17 2.25 -6.32
N GLU A 111 -14.18 3.15 -5.33
CA GLU A 111 -12.97 3.50 -4.57
C GLU A 111 -12.49 2.33 -3.71
N VAL A 112 -13.39 1.64 -3.01
CA VAL A 112 -13.04 0.45 -2.21
C VAL A 112 -12.52 -0.69 -3.10
N ALA A 113 -13.14 -0.92 -4.25
CA ALA A 113 -12.68 -1.92 -5.21
C ALA A 113 -11.28 -1.58 -5.75
N TRP A 114 -11.05 -0.31 -6.08
CA TRP A 114 -9.73 0.14 -6.52
C TRP A 114 -8.67 0.02 -5.43
N PHE A 115 -9.01 0.39 -4.19
CA PHE A 115 -8.13 0.21 -3.03
C PHE A 115 -7.73 -1.25 -2.86
N ALA A 116 -8.68 -2.19 -2.95
CA ALA A 116 -8.39 -3.62 -2.87
C ALA A 116 -7.41 -4.08 -3.97
N VAL A 117 -7.64 -3.69 -5.23
CA VAL A 117 -6.72 -4.01 -6.35
C VAL A 117 -5.32 -3.48 -6.09
N ARG A 118 -5.22 -2.22 -5.66
CA ARG A 118 -3.94 -1.57 -5.40
C ARG A 118 -3.20 -2.23 -4.23
N MET A 119 -3.92 -2.60 -3.17
CA MET A 119 -3.34 -3.30 -2.02
C MET A 119 -2.79 -4.66 -2.42
N VAL A 120 -3.48 -5.43 -3.26
CA VAL A 120 -2.94 -6.70 -3.79
C VAL A 120 -1.64 -6.47 -4.55
N ILE A 121 -1.55 -5.42 -5.38
CA ILE A 121 -0.33 -5.08 -6.13
C ILE A 121 0.82 -4.73 -5.18
N VAL A 122 0.57 -3.89 -4.17
CA VAL A 122 1.58 -3.45 -3.22
C VAL A 122 2.07 -4.62 -2.37
N THR A 123 1.16 -5.43 -1.83
CA THR A 123 1.52 -6.60 -1.03
C THR A 123 2.25 -7.67 -1.86
N ALA A 124 1.89 -7.87 -3.13
CA ALA A 124 2.60 -8.80 -4.00
C ALA A 124 4.02 -8.35 -4.38
N ALA A 125 4.37 -7.08 -4.16
CA ALA A 125 5.71 -6.56 -4.39
C ALA A 125 6.68 -6.82 -3.23
N PHE A 126 6.16 -7.19 -2.05
CA PHE A 126 6.94 -7.64 -0.89
C PHE A 126 7.31 -9.12 -1.04
#